data_AF-A0A9D2G1K2-F1
#
_entry.id   AF-A0A9D2G1K2-F1
#
_cell.length_a   1.000
_cell.length_b   1.000
_cell.length_c   1.000
_cell.angle_alpha   90.00
_cell.angle_beta   90.00
_cell.angle_gamma   90.00
#
_symmetry.space_group_name_H-M   'P 1'
#
loop_
_entity.id
_entity.type
_entity.pdbx_description
1 polymer ?
#
loop_
_entity_poly.entity_id
_entity_poly.type
_entity_poly.pdbx_seq_one_letter_code
_entity_poly.pdbx_strand_id
1 'polypeptide(L)'
;MNQSANDQEFYCIGCGAKLQSDEENKAGYVPSSVLKRPSAELQDIYCRRCFRLRHYNEVSDVELTDDDFLRMLNNISSKDALIVNVVDIFDFSGTLITGMQRFAGDNPLLIVGNKVDLVPNAVSHGKIRQWLTERMHEVGIRPKDVVLTSAKRSESVKELMKVIERERKGRDVYIVGATNVGKSTLINQII
;
A
#
# COMPACT_ATOMS: atom_id res chain seq x y z
N MET A 1 -50.18 3.52 -10.50
CA MET A 1 -49.43 2.39 -11.10
C MET A 1 -48.11 2.98 -11.57
N ASN A 2 -46.91 2.66 -11.08
CA ASN A 2 -46.42 1.47 -10.41
C ASN A 2 -45.51 1.80 -9.22
N GLN A 3 -45.59 0.94 -8.21
CA GLN A 3 -44.78 0.92 -7.01
C GLN A 3 -43.34 0.48 -7.33
N SER A 4 -42.39 1.27 -6.84
CA SER A 4 -41.10 0.87 -6.25
C SER A 4 -40.64 -0.57 -6.46
N ALA A 5 -39.70 -0.78 -7.38
CA ALA A 5 -38.79 -1.92 -7.35
C ALA A 5 -37.84 -1.71 -6.16
N ASN A 6 -37.90 -2.63 -5.20
CA ASN A 6 -37.09 -2.63 -4.00
C ASN A 6 -35.66 -3.07 -4.37
N ASP A 7 -34.84 -2.12 -4.83
CA ASP A 7 -33.44 -2.36 -5.18
C ASP A 7 -32.61 -2.39 -3.88
N GLN A 8 -32.73 -3.50 -3.14
CA GLN A 8 -31.88 -3.72 -1.98
C GLN A 8 -30.43 -3.85 -2.45
N GLU A 9 -29.64 -2.83 -2.17
CA GLU A 9 -28.21 -2.85 -2.44
C GLU A 9 -27.51 -3.72 -1.40
N PHE A 10 -26.84 -4.78 -1.87
CA PHE A 10 -26.04 -5.65 -1.02
C PHE A 10 -24.56 -5.31 -1.14
N TYR A 11 -23.81 -5.49 -0.05
CA TYR A 11 -22.40 -5.12 0.03
C TYR A 11 -21.57 -6.34 0.46
N CYS A 12 -20.36 -6.45 -0.10
CA CYS A 12 -19.42 -7.49 0.29
C CYS A 12 -18.93 -7.27 1.73
N ILE A 13 -19.06 -8.27 2.60
CA ILE A 13 -18.60 -8.16 4.00
C ILE A 13 -17.07 -8.12 4.14
N GLY A 14 -16.33 -8.50 3.10
CA GLY A 14 -14.86 -8.51 3.10
C GLY A 14 -14.23 -7.19 2.67
N CYS A 15 -14.75 -6.54 1.61
CA CYS A 15 -14.15 -5.33 1.03
C CYS A 15 -15.10 -4.12 0.97
N GLY A 16 -16.36 -4.26 1.36
CA GLY A 16 -17.35 -3.18 1.35
C GLY A 16 -17.83 -2.76 -0.04
N ALA A 17 -17.45 -3.45 -1.12
CA ALA A 17 -17.92 -3.12 -2.47
C ALA A 17 -19.38 -3.53 -2.66
N LYS A 18 -20.17 -2.71 -3.39
CA LYS A 18 -21.53 -3.06 -3.83
C LYS A 18 -21.49 -4.33 -4.67
N LEU A 19 -22.30 -5.33 -4.31
CA LEU A 19 -22.38 -6.59 -5.03
C LEU A 19 -23.03 -6.39 -6.40
N GLN A 20 -22.43 -6.96 -7.43
CA GLN A 20 -22.88 -6.89 -8.80
C GLN A 20 -22.55 -8.19 -9.55
N SER A 21 -23.26 -8.48 -10.63
CA SER A 21 -23.00 -9.67 -11.47
C SER A 21 -22.78 -9.34 -12.95
N ASP A 22 -22.58 -8.06 -13.27
CA ASP A 22 -22.50 -7.54 -14.64
C ASP A 22 -21.06 -7.52 -15.16
N GLU A 23 -20.11 -7.15 -14.30
CA GLU A 23 -18.71 -6.93 -14.67
C GLU A 23 -17.78 -7.83 -13.84
N GLU A 24 -17.41 -8.97 -14.41
CA GLU A 24 -16.61 -10.00 -13.75
C GLU A 24 -15.29 -9.47 -13.14
N ASN A 25 -14.64 -8.51 -13.80
CA ASN A 25 -13.35 -7.97 -13.40
C ASN A 25 -13.44 -6.75 -12.46
N LYS A 26 -14.64 -6.28 -12.11
CA LYS A 26 -14.80 -5.13 -11.20
C LYS A 26 -15.06 -5.55 -9.76
N ALA A 27 -14.81 -4.62 -8.84
CA ALA A 27 -15.07 -4.82 -7.42
C ALA A 27 -16.54 -5.23 -7.19
N GLY A 28 -16.76 -6.11 -6.20
CA GLY A 28 -18.10 -6.55 -5.85
C GLY A 28 -18.68 -7.66 -6.74
N TYR A 29 -17.96 -8.14 -7.75
CA TYR A 29 -18.47 -9.21 -8.60
C TYR A 29 -18.80 -10.49 -7.83
N VAL A 30 -19.99 -11.02 -8.08
CA VAL A 30 -20.46 -12.35 -7.70
C VAL A 30 -21.20 -12.98 -8.90
N PRO A 31 -21.20 -14.32 -9.03
CA PRO A 31 -22.04 -14.98 -10.03
C PRO A 31 -23.52 -14.57 -9.87
N SER A 32 -24.25 -14.41 -10.96
CA SER A 32 -25.67 -13.99 -10.92
C SER A 32 -26.58 -14.95 -10.12
N SER A 33 -26.18 -16.22 -9.97
CA SER A 33 -26.85 -17.20 -9.10
C SER A 33 -26.80 -16.84 -7.62
N VAL A 34 -25.81 -16.05 -7.19
CA VAL A 34 -25.64 -15.58 -5.81
C VAL A 34 -26.63 -14.45 -5.52
N LEU A 35 -26.79 -13.49 -6.43
CA LEU A 35 -27.74 -12.38 -6.28
C LEU A 35 -29.22 -12.81 -6.37
N LYS A 36 -29.49 -13.99 -6.94
CA LYS A 36 -30.83 -14.58 -7.01
C LYS A 36 -31.25 -15.33 -5.75
N ARG A 37 -30.37 -15.43 -4.74
CA ARG A 37 -30.71 -16.06 -3.45
C ARG A 37 -31.67 -15.16 -2.66
N PRO A 38 -32.51 -15.74 -1.77
CA PRO A 38 -33.41 -14.96 -0.94
C PRO A 38 -32.64 -13.88 -0.16
N SER A 39 -33.19 -12.66 -0.03
CA SER A 39 -32.52 -11.53 0.63
C SER A 39 -32.03 -11.80 2.05
N ALA A 40 -32.65 -12.75 2.76
CA ALA A 40 -32.24 -13.19 4.09
C ALA A 40 -30.86 -13.89 4.11
N GLU A 41 -30.42 -14.44 2.98
CA GLU A 41 -29.12 -15.13 2.84
C GLU A 41 -28.03 -14.24 2.22
N LEU A 42 -28.37 -13.03 1.78
CA LEU A 42 -27.46 -12.09 1.12
C LEU A 42 -26.64 -11.23 2.10
N GLN A 43 -26.86 -11.37 3.42
CA GLN A 43 -26.20 -10.53 4.43
C GLN A 43 -24.73 -10.89 4.68
N ASP A 44 -24.29 -12.13 4.40
CA ASP A 44 -22.94 -12.62 4.71
C ASP A 44 -22.16 -13.07 3.47
N ILE A 45 -22.19 -12.26 2.41
CA ILE A 45 -21.58 -12.64 1.12
C ILE A 45 -20.25 -11.96 0.90
N TYR A 46 -19.27 -12.77 0.52
CA TYR A 46 -18.02 -12.31 -0.04
C TYR A 46 -18.14 -12.18 -1.55
N CYS A 47 -17.66 -11.07 -2.11
CA CYS A 47 -17.40 -11.00 -3.55
C CYS A 47 -16.34 -12.02 -3.93
N ARG A 48 -16.27 -12.36 -5.23
CA ARG A 48 -15.34 -13.36 -5.78
C ARG A 48 -13.91 -13.17 -5.27
N ARG A 49 -13.43 -11.93 -5.21
CA ARG A 49 -12.09 -11.60 -4.70
C ARG A 49 -11.92 -11.94 -3.23
N CYS A 50 -12.81 -11.47 -2.36
CA CYS A 50 -12.71 -11.76 -0.93
C CYS A 50 -12.89 -13.26 -0.64
N PHE A 51 -13.73 -13.95 -1.41
CA PHE A 51 -13.89 -15.39 -1.32
C PHE A 51 -12.58 -16.12 -1.68
N ARG A 52 -11.96 -15.77 -2.82
CA ARG A 52 -10.67 -16.38 -3.24
C ARG A 52 -9.53 -16.07 -2.28
N LEU A 53 -9.46 -14.83 -1.78
CA LEU A 53 -8.47 -14.47 -0.77
C LEU A 53 -8.67 -15.28 0.52
N ARG A 54 -9.91 -15.48 0.96
CA ARG A 54 -10.21 -16.20 2.21
C ARG A 54 -10.00 -17.71 2.10
N HIS A 55 -10.36 -18.32 0.98
CA HIS A 55 -10.36 -19.78 0.82
C HIS A 55 -9.12 -20.33 0.12
N TYR A 56 -8.52 -19.55 -0.78
CA TYR A 56 -7.40 -19.98 -1.61
C TYR A 56 -6.14 -19.14 -1.37
N ASN A 57 -6.18 -18.17 -0.45
CA ASN A 57 -5.12 -17.19 -0.22
C ASN A 57 -4.64 -16.49 -1.51
N GLU A 58 -5.56 -16.39 -2.47
CA GLU A 58 -5.27 -15.91 -3.80
C GLU A 58 -5.66 -14.42 -3.89
N VAL A 59 -4.64 -13.58 -4.04
CA VAL A 59 -4.83 -12.15 -4.26
C VAL A 59 -5.25 -11.99 -5.72
N SER A 60 -6.53 -11.65 -5.95
CA SER A 60 -6.97 -11.27 -7.29
C SER A 60 -6.46 -9.86 -7.60
N ASP A 61 -5.70 -9.73 -8.69
CA ASP A 61 -5.32 -8.45 -9.28
C ASP A 61 -6.58 -7.76 -9.79
N VAL A 62 -7.20 -6.95 -8.92
CA VAL A 62 -7.96 -5.82 -9.45
C VAL A 62 -6.88 -4.83 -9.81
N GLU A 63 -6.57 -4.77 -11.09
CA GLU A 63 -6.00 -3.60 -11.71
C GLU A 63 -6.87 -2.40 -11.28
N LEU A 64 -6.51 -1.75 -10.16
CA LEU A 64 -6.34 -0.30 -10.26
C LEU A 64 -5.51 -0.17 -11.51
N THR A 65 -6.14 0.21 -12.63
CA THR A 65 -5.44 0.27 -13.91
C THR A 65 -4.11 0.92 -13.62
N ASP A 66 -3.00 0.30 -14.02
CA ASP A 66 -1.67 0.83 -13.68
C ASP A 66 -1.66 2.34 -13.96
N ASP A 67 -2.34 2.78 -15.01
CA ASP A 67 -2.67 4.17 -15.34
C ASP A 67 -3.24 5.05 -14.21
N ASP A 68 -4.21 4.62 -13.38
CA ASP A 68 -4.73 5.45 -12.28
C ASP A 68 -3.69 5.62 -11.15
N PHE A 69 -2.95 4.55 -10.85
CA PHE A 69 -1.84 4.61 -9.91
C PHE A 69 -0.71 5.48 -10.47
N LEU A 70 -0.36 5.29 -11.74
CA LEU A 70 0.63 6.07 -12.48
C LEU A 70 0.21 7.55 -12.58
N ARG A 71 -1.07 7.87 -12.78
CA ARG A 71 -1.60 9.25 -12.79
C ARG A 71 -1.50 9.89 -11.42
N MET A 72 -1.89 9.17 -10.37
CA MET A 72 -1.74 9.65 -8.99
C MET A 72 -0.28 9.89 -8.65
N LEU A 73 0.63 9.01 -9.09
CA LEU A 73 2.07 9.14 -8.91
C LEU A 73 2.70 10.24 -9.78
N ASN A 74 2.24 10.45 -11.01
CA ASN A 74 2.70 11.54 -11.88
C ASN A 74 2.36 12.91 -11.28
N ASN A 75 1.20 13.05 -10.62
CA ASN A 75 0.85 14.27 -9.89
C ASN A 75 1.78 14.55 -8.69
N ILE A 76 2.48 13.54 -8.17
CA ILE A 76 3.47 13.72 -7.10
C ILE A 76 4.76 14.30 -7.68
N SER A 77 5.18 13.86 -8.88
CA SER A 77 6.39 14.36 -9.54
C SER A 77 6.40 15.88 -9.75
N SER A 78 5.23 16.48 -9.97
CA SER A 78 5.07 17.92 -10.21
C SER A 78 5.00 18.77 -8.95
N LYS A 79 4.95 18.15 -7.76
CA LYS A 79 4.91 18.86 -6.48
C LYS A 79 6.32 19.01 -5.93
N ASP A 80 6.59 20.08 -5.21
CA ASP A 80 7.83 20.24 -4.45
C ASP A 80 7.69 19.57 -3.08
N ALA A 81 8.16 18.33 -2.98
CA ALA A 81 7.92 17.47 -1.83
C ALA A 81 9.09 16.52 -1.53
N LEU A 82 9.16 16.02 -0.30
CA LEU A 82 9.94 14.85 0.04
C LEU A 82 9.10 13.59 -0.14
N ILE A 83 9.61 12.64 -0.92
CA ILE A 83 8.97 11.34 -1.09
C ILE A 83 9.60 10.35 -0.11
N VAL A 84 8.79 9.83 0.80
CA VAL A 84 9.20 8.84 1.80
C VAL A 84 8.65 7.49 1.37
N ASN A 85 9.50 6.63 0.82
CA ASN A 85 9.12 5.30 0.38
C ASN A 85 9.41 4.26 1.46
N VAL A 86 8.36 3.65 2.00
CA VAL A 86 8.43 2.64 3.05
C VAL A 86 8.48 1.26 2.42
N VAL A 87 9.52 0.50 2.73
CA VAL A 87 9.74 -0.88 2.26
C VAL A 87 9.84 -1.84 3.44
N ASP A 88 9.46 -3.09 3.24
CA ASP A 88 9.73 -4.16 4.19
C ASP A 88 11.12 -4.74 3.94
N ILE A 89 12.00 -4.75 4.94
CA ILE A 89 13.36 -5.27 4.78
C ILE A 89 13.40 -6.80 4.62
N PHE A 90 12.36 -7.53 5.05
CA PHE A 90 12.26 -8.98 4.90
C PHE A 90 11.60 -9.41 3.60
N ASP A 91 10.81 -8.52 3.01
CA ASP A 91 10.16 -8.73 1.71
C ASP A 91 10.44 -7.54 0.78
N PHE A 92 11.73 -7.27 0.57
CA PHE A 92 12.15 -6.13 -0.26
C PHE A 92 11.62 -6.26 -1.69
N SER A 93 11.79 -7.43 -2.31
CA SER A 93 11.39 -7.66 -3.70
C SER A 93 9.88 -7.52 -3.89
N GLY A 94 9.07 -8.03 -2.95
CA GLY A 94 7.61 -7.92 -2.99
C GLY A 94 7.08 -6.53 -2.66
N THR A 95 7.90 -5.67 -2.03
CA THR A 95 7.49 -4.32 -1.59
C THR A 95 8.12 -3.18 -2.39
N LEU A 96 9.01 -3.52 -3.33
CA LEU A 96 9.65 -2.56 -4.22
C LEU A 96 8.65 -2.02 -5.25
N ILE A 97 8.50 -0.69 -5.29
CA ILE A 97 7.79 -0.01 -6.38
C ILE A 97 8.78 0.26 -7.51
N THR A 98 8.68 -0.52 -8.59
CA THR A 98 9.50 -0.32 -9.79
C THR A 98 9.15 1.01 -10.45
N GLY A 99 10.16 1.71 -10.98
CA GLY A 99 9.96 3.03 -11.57
C GLY A 99 9.77 4.17 -10.56
N MET A 100 9.97 3.94 -9.25
CA MET A 100 9.86 4.99 -8.21
C MET A 100 10.65 6.26 -8.56
N GLN A 101 11.84 6.12 -9.15
CA GLN A 101 12.65 7.26 -9.56
C GLN A 101 11.93 8.16 -10.58
N ARG A 102 11.19 7.58 -11.53
CA ARG A 102 10.42 8.33 -12.54
C ARG A 102 9.26 9.09 -11.90
N PHE A 103 8.59 8.48 -10.93
CA PHE A 103 7.48 9.10 -10.21
C PHE A 103 7.93 10.19 -9.24
N ALA A 104 9.11 10.04 -8.64
CA ALA A 104 9.70 11.08 -7.82
C ALA A 104 10.08 12.30 -8.67
N GLY A 105 10.51 12.09 -9.92
CA GLY A 105 11.06 13.16 -10.75
C GLY A 105 12.30 13.76 -10.06
N ASP A 106 12.28 15.07 -9.87
CA ASP A 106 13.35 15.80 -9.17
C ASP A 106 13.18 15.81 -7.64
N ASN A 107 12.06 15.27 -7.13
CA ASN A 107 11.83 15.22 -5.70
C ASN A 107 12.83 14.28 -5.03
N PRO A 108 13.40 14.67 -3.87
CA PRO A 108 14.26 13.79 -3.12
C PRO A 108 13.48 12.57 -2.62
N LEU A 109 14.16 11.42 -2.68
CA LEU A 109 13.66 10.16 -2.15
C LEU A 109 14.35 9.82 -0.84
N LEU A 110 13.55 9.55 0.19
CA LEU A 110 13.98 8.92 1.44
C LEU A 110 13.43 7.50 1.47
N ILE A 111 14.31 6.51 1.61
CA ILE A 111 13.89 5.12 1.77
C ILE A 111 13.82 4.78 3.25
N VAL A 112 12.72 4.17 3.65
CA VAL A 112 12.49 3.74 5.02
C VAL A 112 12.33 2.22 5.03
N GLY A 113 13.40 1.53 5.46
CA GLY A 113 13.36 0.09 5.73
C GLY A 113 12.67 -0.20 7.05
N ASN A 114 11.41 -0.62 6.99
CA ASN A 114 10.59 -0.90 8.17
C ASN A 114 10.78 -2.34 8.68
N LYS A 115 10.21 -2.62 9.86
CA LYS A 115 10.22 -3.91 10.56
C LYS A 115 11.61 -4.32 11.08
N VAL A 116 12.50 -3.36 11.33
CA VAL A 116 13.84 -3.64 11.89
C VAL A 116 13.78 -4.33 13.25
N ASP A 117 12.65 -4.29 13.95
CA ASP A 117 12.43 -5.03 15.19
C ASP A 117 12.49 -6.55 15.06
N LEU A 118 12.32 -7.08 13.84
CA LEU A 118 12.43 -8.51 13.54
C LEU A 118 13.87 -8.94 13.22
N VAL A 119 14.80 -8.00 13.11
CA VAL A 119 16.20 -8.27 12.80
C VAL A 119 16.89 -8.85 14.02
N PRO A 120 17.63 -9.98 13.90
CA PRO A 120 18.43 -10.49 15.00
C PRO A 120 19.50 -9.49 15.45
N ASN A 121 19.69 -9.34 16.77
CA ASN A 121 20.67 -8.40 17.36
C ASN A 121 22.12 -8.59 16.86
N ALA A 122 22.47 -9.77 16.34
CA ALA A 122 23.77 -10.06 15.76
C ALA A 122 24.01 -9.38 14.40
N VAL A 123 22.95 -8.92 13.73
CA VAL A 123 23.04 -8.27 12.41
C VAL A 123 23.17 -6.77 12.60
N SER A 124 24.25 -6.20 12.07
CA SER A 124 24.48 -4.75 12.10
C SER A 124 23.46 -4.00 11.25
N HIS A 125 22.80 -3.00 11.84
CA HIS A 125 21.94 -2.06 11.12
C HIS A 125 22.67 -1.36 9.97
N GLY A 126 23.98 -1.10 10.12
CA GLY A 126 24.80 -0.52 9.06
C GLY A 126 24.87 -1.41 7.82
N LYS A 127 24.98 -2.73 8.00
CA LYS A 127 24.99 -3.70 6.89
C LYS A 127 23.64 -3.76 6.17
N ILE A 128 22.54 -3.72 6.92
CA ILE A 128 21.19 -3.73 6.32
C ILE A 128 20.95 -2.45 5.53
N ARG A 129 21.35 -1.29 6.10
CA ARG A 129 21.26 -0.01 5.39
C ARG A 129 22.06 -0.04 4.10
N GLN A 130 23.31 -0.52 4.15
CA GLN A 130 24.16 -0.66 2.97
C GLN A 130 23.52 -1.57 1.92
N TRP A 131 23.03 -2.75 2.34
CA TRP A 131 22.35 -3.69 1.45
C TRP A 131 21.11 -3.08 0.79
N LEU A 132 20.27 -2.35 1.54
CA LEU A 132 19.12 -1.64 0.97
C LEU A 132 19.54 -0.57 -0.04
N THR A 133 20.59 0.22 0.28
CA THR A 133 21.12 1.24 -0.63
C THR A 133 21.61 0.62 -1.93
N GLU A 134 22.40 -0.47 -1.85
CA GLU A 134 22.89 -1.21 -3.02
C GLU A 134 21.73 -1.75 -3.86
N ARG A 135 20.73 -2.35 -3.22
CA ARG A 135 19.56 -2.91 -3.90
C ARG A 135 18.70 -1.85 -4.59
N MET A 136 18.54 -0.68 -3.96
CA MET A 136 17.90 0.48 -4.58
C MET A 136 18.70 0.97 -5.79
N HIS A 137 20.03 0.99 -5.69
CA HIS A 137 20.88 1.42 -6.78
C HIS A 137 20.82 0.50 -8.00
N GLU A 138 20.77 -0.81 -7.78
CA GLU A 138 20.64 -1.83 -8.84
C GLU A 138 19.38 -1.67 -9.67
N VAL A 139 18.27 -1.21 -9.06
CA VAL A 139 16.99 -0.98 -9.74
C VAL A 139 16.83 0.47 -10.24
N GLY A 140 17.91 1.24 -10.27
CA GLY A 140 17.93 2.60 -10.80
C GLY A 140 17.36 3.68 -9.88
N ILE A 141 17.09 3.35 -8.61
CA ILE A 141 16.65 4.33 -7.60
C ILE A 141 17.90 4.95 -6.96
N ARG A 142 17.90 6.26 -6.74
CA ARG A 142 19.00 7.00 -6.12
C ARG A 142 18.48 7.75 -4.90
N PRO A 143 18.40 7.07 -3.75
CA PRO A 143 17.85 7.68 -2.55
C PRO A 143 18.83 8.68 -1.96
N LYS A 144 18.28 9.76 -1.40
CA LYS A 144 19.05 10.76 -0.68
C LYS A 144 19.60 10.23 0.65
N ASP A 145 18.80 9.41 1.32
CA ASP A 145 19.19 8.67 2.51
C ASP A 145 18.35 7.39 2.63
N VAL A 146 18.86 6.43 3.41
CA VAL A 146 18.18 5.18 3.76
C VAL A 146 18.14 5.06 5.28
N VAL A 147 16.94 4.99 5.84
CA VAL A 147 16.71 4.93 7.28
C VAL A 147 16.04 3.61 7.62
N LEU A 148 16.49 2.97 8.70
CA LEU A 148 15.82 1.80 9.25
C LEU A 148 14.88 2.24 10.36
N THR A 149 13.69 1.66 10.41
CA THR A 149 12.70 1.95 11.45
C THR A 149 11.94 0.70 11.88
N SER A 150 11.34 0.78 13.05
CA SER A 150 10.24 -0.10 13.44
C SER A 150 9.02 0.76 13.73
N ALA A 151 8.02 0.69 12.86
CA ALA A 151 6.74 1.38 13.06
C ALA A 151 6.02 0.95 14.35
N LYS A 152 6.42 -0.16 14.98
CA LYS A 152 5.88 -0.60 16.28
C LYS A 152 6.54 0.09 17.49
N ARG A 153 7.69 0.74 17.30
CA ARG A 153 8.49 1.35 18.37
C ARG A 153 8.46 2.86 18.23
N SER A 154 7.78 3.55 19.15
CA SER A 154 7.61 5.01 19.13
C SER A 154 8.94 5.77 19.07
N GLU A 155 9.98 5.30 19.77
CA GLU A 155 11.31 5.93 19.71
C GLU A 155 11.93 5.86 18.30
N SER A 156 11.78 4.72 17.63
CA SER A 156 12.27 4.55 16.26
C SER A 156 11.50 5.43 15.26
N VAL A 157 10.21 5.65 15.49
CA VAL A 157 9.40 6.59 14.71
C VAL A 157 9.83 8.04 14.97
N LYS A 158 10.13 8.42 16.22
CA LYS A 158 10.67 9.75 16.54
C LYS A 158 12.00 10.03 15.85
N GLU A 159 12.91 9.06 15.82
CA GLU A 159 14.18 9.18 15.08
C GLU A 159 13.95 9.36 13.59
N LEU A 160 13.04 8.58 13.00
CA LEU A 160 12.66 8.74 11.60
C LEU A 160 12.09 10.14 11.33
N MET A 161 11.20 10.64 12.20
CA MET A 161 10.60 11.97 12.03
C MET A 161 11.66 13.09 12.06
N LYS A 162 12.70 12.98 12.89
CA LYS A 162 13.83 13.94 12.87
C LYS A 162 14.54 13.94 11.51
N VAL A 163 14.72 12.78 10.90
CA VAL A 163 15.32 12.68 9.56
C VAL A 163 14.38 13.25 8.51
N ILE A 164 13.09 12.91 8.53
CA ILE A 164 12.09 13.46 7.60
C ILE A 164 12.06 14.98 7.68
N GLU A 165 12.05 15.57 8.89
CA GLU A 165 12.06 17.01 9.08
C GLU A 165 13.31 17.68 8.49
N ARG A 166 14.49 17.08 8.74
CA ARG A 166 15.75 17.55 8.19
C ARG A 166 15.79 17.48 6.66
N GLU A 167 15.29 16.38 6.08
CA GLU A 167 15.36 16.15 4.64
C GLU A 167 14.29 16.89 3.85
N ARG A 168 13.10 17.10 4.44
CA ARG A 168 12.01 17.81 3.79
C ARG A 168 12.31 19.29 3.61
N LYS A 169 13.13 19.90 4.47
CA LYS A 169 13.54 21.33 4.34
C LYS A 169 12.35 22.27 4.11
N GLY A 170 11.27 22.07 4.87
CA GLY A 170 10.03 22.86 4.74
C GLY A 170 9.05 22.41 3.67
N ARG A 171 9.40 21.45 2.81
CA ARG A 171 8.51 20.88 1.78
C ARG A 171 7.45 19.95 2.38
N ASP A 172 6.42 19.67 1.59
CA ASP A 172 5.42 18.64 1.89
C ASP A 172 6.07 17.24 1.93
N VAL A 173 5.41 16.30 2.59
CA VAL A 173 5.88 14.92 2.72
C VAL A 173 4.83 13.96 2.17
N TYR A 174 5.22 13.12 1.22
CA TYR A 174 4.36 12.06 0.67
C TYR A 174 4.91 10.71 1.09
N ILE A 175 4.13 9.97 1.88
CA ILE A 175 4.49 8.62 2.31
C ILE A 175 3.89 7.62 1.33
N VAL A 176 4.76 6.87 0.65
CA VAL A 176 4.40 5.83 -0.32
C VAL A 176 4.97 4.47 0.09
N GLY A 177 4.45 3.40 -0.49
CA GLY A 177 4.92 2.04 -0.22
C GLY A 177 3.80 1.02 -0.45
N ALA A 178 4.19 -0.22 -0.77
CA ALA A 178 3.28 -1.32 -1.05
C ALA A 178 2.31 -1.63 0.12
N THR A 179 1.37 -2.54 -0.10
CA THR A 179 0.52 -3.06 0.97
C THR A 179 1.38 -3.83 1.98
N ASN A 180 0.96 -3.84 3.26
CA ASN A 180 1.63 -4.59 4.35
C ASN A 180 3.08 -4.17 4.72
N VAL A 181 3.64 -3.12 4.13
CA VAL A 181 4.96 -2.56 4.54
C VAL A 181 4.94 -1.92 5.92
N GLY A 182 3.75 -1.71 6.51
CA GLY A 182 3.57 -1.05 7.81
C GLY A 182 3.36 0.48 7.74
N LYS A 183 3.00 1.00 6.56
CA LYS A 183 2.68 2.43 6.35
C LYS A 183 1.57 2.94 7.28
N SER A 184 0.45 2.22 7.42
CA SER A 184 -0.63 2.63 8.32
C SER A 184 -0.20 2.62 9.78
N THR A 185 0.59 1.62 10.20
CA THR A 185 1.19 1.58 11.54
C THR A 185 2.09 2.78 11.79
N LEU A 186 2.88 3.17 10.78
CA LEU A 186 3.75 4.34 10.87
C LEU A 186 2.94 5.64 11.02
N ILE A 187 1.93 5.83 10.18
CA ILE A 187 1.05 7.01 10.22
C ILE A 187 0.36 7.13 11.58
N ASN A 188 -0.16 6.02 12.12
CA ASN A 188 -0.82 5.99 13.43
C ASN A 188 0.11 6.28 14.63
N GLN A 189 1.43 6.21 14.44
CA GLN A 189 2.40 6.64 15.46
C GLN A 189 2.79 8.12 15.32
N ILE A 190 2.50 8.73 14.18
CA ILE A 190 2.80 10.14 13.88
C ILE A 190 1.61 11.04 14.27
N ILE A 191 0.38 10.55 14.06
CA ILE A 191 -0.88 11.20 14.47
C ILE A 191 -1.13 10.96 15.95
#